data_AF-A0A3R7U8L0-F1
#
_entry.id   AF-A0A3R7U8L0-F1
#
_cell.length_a   1.000
_cell.length_b   1.000
_cell.length_c   1.000
_cell.angle_alpha   90.00
_cell.angle_beta   90.00
_cell.angle_gamma   90.00
#
_symmetry.space_group_name_H-M   'P 1'
#
loop_
_entity.id
_entity.type
_entity.pdbx_description
1 polymer ?
#
loop_
_entity_poly.entity_id
_entity_poly.type
_entity_poly.pdbx_seq_one_letter_code
_entity_poly.pdbx_strand_id
1 'polypeptide(L)'
;MDTANTAPFHTLDPIRGDLIGAVLEANLAPESPELWSEVVALDPERAHRLGKGSDAKTRGDVEVDDATLAFLLGLERREDGTRLEVADDRHTERFGRFPSGDGSLLTYLQNWMRPTRGHEDAFEDLMALVTKISEGIDLDHPTSSEGPGGLRLHGWLDAAEVKDLRVALMGRGWTVAGDEPLDGGLRDAVKHLAAMLRGAERRGVGLLHRSHA
;
A
#
# COMPACT_ATOMS: atom_id res chain seq x y z
N MET A 1 -25.44 19.24 -10.16
CA MET A 1 -24.90 18.19 -11.04
C MET A 1 -24.55 17.06 -10.10
N ASP A 2 -25.44 16.09 -9.96
CA ASP A 2 -25.27 14.98 -9.03
C ASP A 2 -24.04 14.16 -9.45
N THR A 3 -22.96 14.26 -8.69
CA THR A 3 -21.86 13.29 -8.72
C THR A 3 -22.42 11.99 -8.17
N ALA A 4 -22.99 11.16 -9.04
CA ALA A 4 -23.47 9.83 -8.69
C ALA A 4 -22.30 8.97 -8.20
N ASN A 5 -22.10 8.99 -6.88
CA ASN A 5 -21.75 7.90 -5.96
C ASN A 5 -20.92 6.74 -6.54
N THR A 6 -19.82 7.04 -7.24
CA THR A 6 -18.88 6.01 -7.70
C THR A 6 -17.87 5.82 -6.58
N ALA A 7 -17.72 4.59 -6.09
CA ALA A 7 -16.71 4.24 -5.09
C ALA A 7 -15.31 4.74 -5.50
N PRO A 8 -14.37 5.02 -4.59
CA PRO A 8 -12.99 5.37 -4.95
C PRO A 8 -12.32 4.35 -5.87
N PHE A 9 -11.33 4.80 -6.66
CA PHE A 9 -10.44 3.87 -7.37
C PHE A 9 -9.22 3.58 -6.50
N HIS A 10 -8.91 2.31 -6.26
CA HIS A 10 -7.78 1.86 -5.45
C HIS A 10 -6.59 1.44 -6.32
N THR A 11 -5.38 1.62 -5.80
CA THR A 11 -4.14 1.23 -6.50
C THR A 11 -3.12 0.68 -5.54
N LEU A 12 -2.32 -0.27 -6.03
CA LEU A 12 -1.08 -0.71 -5.38
C LEU A 12 0.09 -0.24 -6.25
N ASP A 13 0.89 0.66 -5.72
CA ASP A 13 2.08 1.15 -6.39
C ASP A 13 3.35 0.52 -5.79
N PRO A 14 4.33 0.14 -6.64
CA PRO A 14 5.56 -0.43 -6.14
C PRO A 14 6.39 0.61 -5.40
N ILE A 15 6.98 0.20 -4.29
CA ILE A 15 7.75 1.09 -3.42
C ILE A 15 9.02 0.44 -2.88
N ARG A 16 9.91 1.29 -2.37
CA ARG A 16 11.04 0.89 -1.54
C ARG A 16 10.61 0.89 -0.07
N GLY A 17 10.43 -0.31 0.51
CA GLY A 17 9.81 -0.48 1.83
C GLY A 17 10.61 0.12 2.99
N ASP A 18 11.94 -0.02 2.98
CA ASP A 18 12.84 0.58 3.98
C ASP A 18 12.72 2.12 3.99
N LEU A 19 12.66 2.73 2.80
CA LEU A 19 12.57 4.16 2.64
C LEU A 19 11.20 4.71 3.03
N ILE A 20 10.10 4.07 2.66
CA ILE A 20 8.78 4.56 3.08
C ILE A 20 8.65 4.50 4.60
N GLY A 21 9.15 3.44 5.24
CA GLY A 21 9.17 3.33 6.70
C GLY A 21 9.95 4.47 7.34
N ALA A 22 11.17 4.73 6.87
CA ALA A 22 11.99 5.83 7.40
C ALA A 22 11.33 7.22 7.20
N VAL A 23 10.66 7.45 6.06
CA VAL A 23 9.95 8.72 5.81
C VAL A 23 8.78 8.89 6.76
N LEU A 24 7.99 7.83 6.98
CA LEU A 24 6.84 7.85 7.89
C LEU A 24 7.28 8.13 9.33
N GLU A 25 8.40 7.56 9.78
CA GLU A 25 8.99 7.86 11.10
C GLU A 25 9.49 9.31 11.19
N ALA A 26 10.18 9.81 10.15
CA ALA A 26 10.65 11.19 10.11
C ALA A 26 9.49 12.20 10.12
N ASN A 27 8.35 11.87 9.51
CA ASN A 27 7.13 12.69 9.56
C ASN A 27 6.59 12.87 10.99
N LEU A 28 6.74 11.86 11.87
CA LEU A 28 6.30 11.94 13.27
C LEU A 28 7.21 12.81 14.15
N ALA A 29 8.45 13.05 13.71
CA ALA A 29 9.45 13.84 14.42
C ALA A 29 10.13 14.85 13.47
N PRO A 30 9.38 15.86 12.98
CA PRO A 30 9.82 16.71 11.86
C PRO A 30 11.11 17.49 12.15
N GLU A 31 11.41 17.77 13.42
CA GLU A 31 12.60 18.50 13.85
C GLU A 31 13.83 17.60 14.10
N SER A 32 13.73 16.28 13.93
CA SER A 32 14.86 15.37 14.16
C SER A 32 15.80 15.33 12.94
N PRO A 33 17.02 15.87 13.04
CA PRO A 33 18.01 15.72 11.98
C PRO A 33 18.50 14.28 11.84
N GLU A 34 18.48 13.49 12.92
CA GLU A 34 18.90 12.09 12.90
C GLU A 34 17.98 11.26 12.00
N LEU A 35 16.67 11.29 12.24
CA LEU A 35 15.70 10.53 11.44
C LEU A 35 15.68 10.99 9.98
N TRP A 36 15.80 12.29 9.73
CA TRP A 36 15.90 12.80 8.36
C TRP A 36 17.19 12.34 7.66
N SER A 37 18.31 12.31 8.38
CA SER A 37 19.57 11.83 7.82
C SER A 37 19.51 10.34 7.45
N GLU A 38 18.75 9.53 8.19
CA GLU A 38 18.50 8.12 7.85
C GLU A 38 17.72 7.99 6.54
N VAL A 39 16.67 8.79 6.34
CA VAL A 39 15.91 8.85 5.07
C VAL A 39 16.85 9.16 3.90
N VAL A 40 17.68 10.20 4.01
CA VAL A 40 18.60 10.61 2.96
C VAL A 40 19.68 9.55 2.72
N ALA A 41 20.17 8.90 3.78
CA ALA A 41 21.21 7.88 3.67
C ALA A 41 20.76 6.61 2.96
N LEU A 42 19.47 6.25 3.03
CA LEU A 42 18.92 5.09 2.33
C LEU A 42 19.00 5.25 0.80
N ASP A 43 18.80 6.45 0.27
CA ASP A 43 18.89 6.75 -1.16
C ASP A 43 19.20 8.24 -1.41
N PRO A 44 20.49 8.63 -1.42
CA PRO A 44 20.87 10.03 -1.56
C PRO A 44 20.37 10.68 -2.84
N GLU A 45 20.28 9.91 -3.93
CA GLU A 45 19.83 10.40 -5.24
C GLU A 45 18.33 10.74 -5.24
N ARG A 46 17.52 10.11 -4.38
CA ARG A 46 16.09 10.42 -4.29
C ARG A 46 15.80 11.78 -3.67
N ALA A 47 16.73 12.36 -2.91
CA ALA A 47 16.59 13.71 -2.38
C ALA A 47 16.39 14.74 -3.51
N HIS A 48 16.90 14.48 -4.72
CA HIS A 48 16.67 15.33 -5.89
C HIS A 48 15.18 15.44 -6.29
N ARG A 49 14.33 14.46 -5.92
CA ARG A 49 12.88 14.52 -6.16
C ARG A 49 12.20 15.62 -5.36
N LEU A 50 12.84 16.13 -4.30
CA LEU A 50 12.33 17.20 -3.44
C LEU A 50 12.56 18.59 -4.01
N GLY A 51 13.30 18.72 -5.11
CA GLY A 51 13.63 20.02 -5.72
C GLY A 51 14.33 20.94 -4.70
N LYS A 52 13.68 22.02 -4.29
CA LYS A 52 14.22 22.97 -3.30
C LYS A 52 14.49 22.34 -1.92
N GLY A 53 13.80 21.25 -1.59
CA GLY A 53 13.97 20.53 -0.33
C GLY A 53 15.16 19.56 -0.31
N SER A 54 15.95 19.45 -1.38
CA SER A 54 17.04 18.45 -1.48
C SER A 54 18.13 18.61 -0.41
N ASP A 55 18.36 19.84 0.06
CA ASP A 55 19.42 20.17 1.02
C ASP A 55 18.93 20.25 2.48
N ALA A 56 17.64 19.96 2.69
CA ALA A 56 16.96 19.96 3.99
C ALA A 56 17.75 19.19 5.06
N LYS A 57 17.82 19.73 6.28
CA LYS A 57 18.51 19.09 7.41
C LYS A 57 17.56 18.33 8.30
N THR A 58 16.29 18.68 8.25
CA THR A 58 15.20 18.04 8.96
C THR A 58 14.02 17.84 8.01
N ARG A 59 13.08 16.96 8.38
CA ARG A 59 11.83 16.82 7.67
C ARG A 59 11.04 18.15 7.66
N GLY A 60 11.08 18.93 8.74
CA GLY A 60 10.40 20.21 8.88
C GLY A 60 10.85 21.29 7.87
N ASP A 61 12.06 21.16 7.32
CA ASP A 61 12.57 22.06 6.28
C ASP A 61 11.96 21.79 4.88
N VAL A 62 11.26 20.67 4.70
CA VAL A 62 10.68 20.26 3.40
C VAL A 62 9.25 20.76 3.28
N GLU A 63 8.99 21.63 2.29
CA GLU A 63 7.67 22.25 2.05
C GLU A 63 6.58 21.27 1.59
N VAL A 64 6.97 20.09 1.10
CA VAL A 64 6.04 19.05 0.64
C VAL A 64 5.31 18.45 1.85
N ASP A 65 4.00 18.19 1.74
CA ASP A 65 3.23 17.54 2.80
C ASP A 65 3.64 16.07 3.02
N ASP A 66 3.30 15.54 4.19
CA ASP A 66 3.71 14.21 4.64
C ASP A 66 3.30 13.07 3.68
N ALA A 67 2.06 13.10 3.19
CA ALA A 67 1.54 12.07 2.28
C ALA A 67 2.24 12.14 0.92
N THR A 68 2.35 13.33 0.34
CA THR A 68 3.06 13.53 -0.93
C THR A 68 4.53 13.17 -0.78
N LEU A 69 5.16 13.49 0.34
CA LEU A 69 6.57 13.17 0.60
C LEU A 69 6.79 11.65 0.65
N ALA A 70 5.97 10.94 1.44
CA ALA A 70 6.01 9.47 1.54
C ALA A 70 5.83 8.82 0.16
N PHE A 71 4.88 9.32 -0.63
CA PHE A 71 4.64 8.83 -1.98
C PHE A 71 5.82 9.12 -2.92
N LEU A 72 6.32 10.36 -2.99
CA LEU A 72 7.37 10.76 -3.91
C LEU A 72 8.69 10.05 -3.65
N LEU A 73 9.07 9.90 -2.37
CA LEU A 73 10.30 9.24 -1.98
C LEU A 73 10.16 7.72 -2.02
N GLY A 74 9.03 7.15 -1.59
CA GLY A 74 8.80 5.71 -1.58
C GLY A 74 8.68 5.08 -2.97
N LEU A 75 8.06 5.78 -3.93
CA LEU A 75 7.70 5.23 -5.24
C LEU A 75 8.89 4.69 -6.04
N GLU A 76 8.79 3.44 -6.46
CA GLU A 76 9.73 2.80 -7.36
C GLU A 76 9.40 3.07 -8.84
N ARG A 77 10.44 3.24 -9.63
CA ARG A 77 10.36 3.52 -11.07
C ARG A 77 11.30 2.59 -11.82
N ARG A 78 11.05 2.42 -13.11
CA ARG A 78 12.03 1.76 -13.99
C ARG A 78 13.28 2.64 -14.13
N GLU A 79 14.37 2.05 -14.59
CA GLU A 79 15.63 2.77 -14.85
C GLU A 79 15.46 3.94 -15.83
N ASP A 80 14.53 3.84 -16.78
CA ASP A 80 14.18 4.90 -17.73
C ASP A 80 13.25 5.98 -17.14
N GLY A 81 12.91 5.91 -15.85
CA GLY A 81 12.04 6.84 -15.15
C GLY A 81 10.54 6.59 -15.33
N THR A 82 10.15 5.63 -16.18
CA THR A 82 8.73 5.27 -16.39
C THR A 82 8.15 4.48 -15.21
N ARG A 83 6.82 4.34 -15.20
CA ARG A 83 6.11 3.63 -14.14
C ARG A 83 6.54 2.16 -14.09
N LEU A 84 6.89 1.70 -12.89
CA LEU A 84 7.05 0.28 -12.63
C LEU A 84 5.66 -0.32 -12.42
N GLU A 85 5.31 -1.32 -13.23
CA GLU A 85 4.01 -2.00 -13.15
C GLU A 85 4.16 -3.35 -12.46
N VAL A 86 3.25 -3.67 -11.54
CA VAL A 86 3.24 -4.96 -10.84
C VAL A 86 2.22 -5.94 -11.42
N ALA A 87 1.29 -5.49 -12.25
CA ALA A 87 0.37 -6.37 -12.99
C ALA A 87 -0.11 -5.70 -14.28
N ASP A 88 -0.83 -6.45 -15.11
CA ASP A 88 -1.51 -5.91 -16.28
C ASP A 88 -2.74 -5.07 -15.91
N ASP A 89 -3.33 -4.41 -16.90
CA ASP A 89 -4.51 -3.56 -16.74
C ASP A 89 -5.70 -4.33 -16.17
N ARG A 90 -5.85 -5.61 -16.52
CA ARG A 90 -6.98 -6.42 -16.03
C ARG A 90 -6.89 -6.59 -14.52
N HIS A 91 -5.73 -6.91 -13.98
CA HIS A 91 -5.54 -7.07 -12.54
C HIS A 91 -5.64 -5.74 -11.81
N THR A 92 -5.08 -4.68 -12.39
CA THR A 92 -5.13 -3.32 -11.83
C THR A 92 -6.57 -2.80 -11.74
N GLU A 93 -7.36 -2.94 -12.80
CA GLU A 93 -8.76 -2.49 -12.83
C GLU A 93 -9.62 -3.27 -11.82
N ARG A 94 -9.40 -4.59 -11.72
CA ARG A 94 -10.15 -5.46 -10.81
C ARG A 94 -9.83 -5.20 -9.34
N PHE A 95 -8.60 -4.79 -9.03
CA PHE A 95 -8.25 -4.30 -7.71
C PHE A 95 -8.85 -2.91 -7.45
N GLY A 96 -8.79 -2.03 -8.45
CA GLY A 96 -9.11 -0.63 -8.26
C GLY A 96 -10.59 -0.30 -8.04
N ARG A 97 -11.50 -1.08 -8.62
CA ARG A 97 -12.95 -0.94 -8.34
C ARG A 97 -13.56 -2.31 -8.12
N PHE A 98 -13.40 -2.84 -6.92
CA PHE A 98 -14.05 -4.09 -6.56
C PHE A 98 -15.56 -3.86 -6.41
N PRO A 99 -16.45 -4.75 -6.90
CA PRO A 99 -17.89 -4.52 -6.93
C PRO A 99 -18.56 -4.75 -5.56
N SER A 100 -18.09 -4.08 -4.51
CA SER A 100 -18.65 -4.17 -3.17
C SER A 100 -18.33 -2.92 -2.34
N GLY A 101 -19.30 -2.47 -1.54
CA GLY A 101 -19.09 -1.46 -0.49
C GLY A 101 -18.37 -0.20 -0.96
N ASP A 102 -17.17 0.01 -0.39
CA ASP A 102 -16.27 1.14 -0.62
C ASP A 102 -15.40 1.00 -1.87
N GLY A 103 -15.56 -0.06 -2.66
CA GLY A 103 -14.74 -0.33 -3.85
C GLY A 103 -13.40 -1.00 -3.55
N SER A 104 -13.05 -1.17 -2.28
CA SER A 104 -11.77 -1.76 -1.86
C SER A 104 -11.84 -3.28 -1.87
N LEU A 105 -10.96 -3.88 -2.65
CA LEU A 105 -10.74 -5.33 -2.63
C LEU A 105 -10.27 -5.80 -1.25
N LEU A 106 -9.45 -5.00 -0.56
CA LEU A 106 -8.88 -5.34 0.75
C LEU A 106 -9.95 -5.35 1.85
N THR A 107 -10.84 -4.35 1.85
CA THR A 107 -12.01 -4.29 2.73
C THR A 107 -12.92 -5.51 2.49
N TYR A 108 -13.06 -5.93 1.23
CA TYR A 108 -13.81 -7.14 0.90
C TYR A 108 -13.18 -8.41 1.49
N LEU A 109 -11.84 -8.54 1.45
CA LEU A 109 -11.14 -9.66 2.09
C LEU A 109 -11.41 -9.67 3.61
N GLN A 110 -11.25 -8.53 4.28
CA GLN A 110 -11.46 -8.41 5.73
C GLN A 110 -12.88 -8.82 6.14
N ASN A 111 -13.89 -8.47 5.34
CA ASN A 111 -15.28 -8.76 5.67
C ASN A 111 -15.67 -10.23 5.48
N TRP A 112 -15.13 -10.90 4.46
CA TRP A 112 -15.66 -12.19 4.00
C TRP A 112 -14.71 -13.37 4.13
N MET A 113 -13.44 -13.12 4.48
CA MET A 113 -12.49 -14.19 4.77
C MET A 113 -12.68 -14.73 6.20
N ARG A 114 -12.57 -16.04 6.36
CA ARG A 114 -12.68 -16.74 7.66
C ARG A 114 -11.51 -17.69 7.84
N PRO A 115 -11.09 -17.99 9.08
CA PRO A 115 -10.06 -18.99 9.32
C PRO A 115 -10.55 -20.38 8.89
N THR A 116 -9.67 -21.17 8.28
CA THR A 116 -9.90 -22.62 8.18
C THR A 116 -9.66 -23.23 9.56
N ARG A 117 -10.55 -24.13 10.00
CA ARG A 117 -10.45 -24.80 11.31
C ARG A 117 -9.05 -25.40 11.52
N GLY A 118 -8.40 -25.04 12.63
CA GLY A 118 -7.05 -25.50 12.97
C GLY A 118 -5.92 -24.70 12.30
N HIS A 119 -6.23 -23.58 11.68
CA HIS A 119 -5.28 -22.64 11.06
C HIS A 119 -5.48 -21.20 11.56
N GLU A 120 -5.98 -21.03 12.78
CA GLU A 120 -6.31 -19.73 13.37
C GLU A 120 -5.07 -18.81 13.43
N ASP A 121 -3.93 -19.28 13.93
CA ASP A 121 -2.69 -18.49 14.00
C ASP A 121 -2.22 -18.01 12.60
N ALA A 122 -2.23 -18.91 11.62
CA ALA A 122 -1.85 -18.57 10.24
C ALA A 122 -2.84 -17.61 9.57
N PHE A 123 -4.11 -17.63 9.99
CA PHE A 123 -5.11 -16.67 9.56
C PHE A 123 -4.92 -15.31 10.23
N GLU A 124 -4.54 -15.27 11.51
CA GLU A 124 -4.19 -14.03 12.21
C GLU A 124 -3.01 -13.33 11.54
N ASP A 125 -1.94 -14.06 11.21
CA ASP A 125 -0.78 -13.52 10.48
C ASP A 125 -1.19 -12.95 9.10
N LEU A 126 -2.05 -13.68 8.38
CA LEU A 126 -2.61 -13.23 7.11
C LEU A 126 -3.41 -11.93 7.27
N MET A 127 -4.30 -11.89 8.26
CA MET A 127 -5.16 -10.74 8.50
C MET A 127 -4.37 -9.53 8.99
N ALA A 128 -3.29 -9.73 9.76
CA ALA A 128 -2.38 -8.65 10.13
C ALA A 128 -1.76 -7.99 8.89
N LEU A 129 -1.30 -8.77 7.92
CA LEU A 129 -0.76 -8.24 6.66
C LEU A 129 -1.83 -7.56 5.80
N VAL A 130 -3.04 -8.13 5.72
CA VAL A 130 -4.18 -7.52 5.01
C VAL A 130 -4.56 -6.17 5.65
N THR A 131 -4.63 -6.11 6.98
CA THR A 131 -4.91 -4.85 7.70
C THR A 131 -3.78 -3.85 7.50
N LYS A 132 -2.51 -4.26 7.59
CA LYS A 132 -1.37 -3.38 7.37
C LYS A 132 -1.41 -2.70 5.99
N ILE A 133 -1.67 -3.44 4.91
CA ILE A 133 -1.81 -2.86 3.56
C ILE A 133 -3.12 -2.09 3.40
N SER A 134 -4.20 -2.45 4.10
CA SER A 134 -5.50 -1.81 3.96
C SER A 134 -5.60 -0.46 4.68
N GLU A 135 -4.96 -0.30 5.83
CA GLU A 135 -5.15 0.87 6.71
C GLU A 135 -3.95 1.19 7.64
N GLY A 136 -2.79 0.54 7.48
CA GLY A 136 -1.65 0.75 8.39
C GLY A 136 -1.15 2.20 8.47
N ILE A 137 -1.15 2.95 7.36
CA ILE A 137 -0.81 4.39 7.37
C ILE A 137 -1.93 5.20 8.00
N ASP A 138 -3.19 4.88 7.70
CA ASP A 138 -4.36 5.54 8.29
C ASP A 138 -4.34 5.46 9.83
N LEU A 139 -3.93 4.31 10.38
CA LEU A 139 -3.87 4.05 11.82
C LEU A 139 -2.61 4.60 12.50
N ASP A 140 -1.44 4.31 11.94
CA ASP A 140 -0.16 4.55 12.63
C ASP A 140 0.49 5.89 12.24
N HIS A 141 0.17 6.43 11.05
CA HIS A 141 0.77 7.66 10.51
C HIS A 141 -0.29 8.59 9.90
N PRO A 142 -1.30 9.05 10.67
CA PRO A 142 -2.47 9.74 10.15
C PRO A 142 -2.15 11.05 9.40
N THR A 143 -1.05 11.73 9.72
CA THR A 143 -0.61 12.93 8.98
C THR A 143 -0.14 12.60 7.57
N SER A 144 0.29 11.36 7.32
CA SER A 144 0.74 10.86 6.02
C SER A 144 -0.39 10.17 5.23
N SER A 145 -1.60 10.08 5.77
CA SER A 145 -2.75 9.45 5.10
C SER A 145 -3.36 10.34 4.01
N GLU A 146 -3.48 11.65 4.25
CA GLU A 146 -4.17 12.56 3.34
C GLU A 146 -3.23 13.64 2.81
N GLY A 147 -3.26 13.83 1.48
CA GLY A 147 -2.47 14.83 0.78
C GLY A 147 -3.31 15.67 -0.19
N PRO A 148 -2.72 16.72 -0.77
CA PRO A 148 -3.38 17.59 -1.73
C PRO A 148 -3.80 16.82 -3.00
N GLY A 149 -4.79 17.36 -3.71
CA GLY A 149 -5.23 16.81 -5.00
C GLY A 149 -5.93 15.45 -4.92
N GLY A 150 -6.46 15.08 -3.75
CA GLY A 150 -7.18 13.82 -3.53
C GLY A 150 -6.27 12.61 -3.34
N LEU A 151 -4.98 12.83 -3.03
CA LEU A 151 -4.06 11.75 -2.65
C LEU A 151 -4.47 11.19 -1.28
N ARG A 152 -4.78 9.89 -1.24
CA ARG A 152 -5.02 9.17 0.00
C ARG A 152 -4.15 7.92 0.09
N LEU A 153 -3.26 7.86 1.06
CA LEU A 153 -2.42 6.70 1.38
C LEU A 153 -3.05 5.92 2.53
N HIS A 154 -3.10 4.60 2.38
CA HIS A 154 -3.85 3.74 3.28
C HIS A 154 -2.94 2.83 4.10
N GLY A 155 -2.00 2.16 3.45
CA GLY A 155 -1.18 1.14 4.06
C GLY A 155 -0.06 0.71 3.13
N TRP A 156 0.94 0.02 3.66
CA TRP A 156 2.09 -0.40 2.89
C TRP A 156 2.65 -1.75 3.35
N LEU A 157 3.37 -2.43 2.47
CA LEU A 157 4.11 -3.65 2.76
C LEU A 157 5.52 -3.53 2.20
N ASP A 158 6.51 -4.04 2.92
CA ASP A 158 7.85 -4.25 2.37
C ASP A 158 7.90 -5.47 1.41
N ALA A 159 9.07 -5.71 0.82
CA ALA A 159 9.23 -6.80 -0.15
C ALA A 159 9.10 -8.21 0.48
N ALA A 160 9.44 -8.37 1.76
CA ALA A 160 9.30 -9.65 2.48
C ALA A 160 7.82 -9.89 2.82
N GLU A 161 7.13 -8.88 3.31
CA GLU A 161 5.71 -8.93 3.65
C GLU A 161 4.83 -9.14 2.42
N VAL A 162 5.19 -8.58 1.26
CA VAL A 162 4.54 -8.88 -0.03
C VAL A 162 4.58 -10.38 -0.33
N LYS A 163 5.72 -11.02 -0.10
CA LYS A 163 5.89 -12.46 -0.29
C LYS A 163 5.08 -13.25 0.73
N ASP A 164 5.11 -12.86 2.00
CA ASP A 164 4.40 -13.55 3.07
C ASP A 164 2.89 -13.48 2.85
N LEU A 165 2.36 -12.30 2.51
CA LEU A 165 0.94 -12.12 2.16
C LEU A 165 0.56 -13.00 0.96
N ARG A 166 1.40 -13.05 -0.08
CA ARG A 166 1.13 -13.91 -1.24
C ARG A 166 1.09 -15.39 -0.85
N VAL A 167 2.03 -15.85 -0.04
CA VAL A 167 2.10 -17.25 0.40
C VAL A 167 0.88 -17.61 1.24
N ALA A 168 0.51 -16.74 2.19
CA ALA A 168 -0.65 -16.93 3.04
C ALA A 168 -1.96 -16.97 2.24
N LEU A 169 -2.16 -16.05 1.30
CA LEU A 169 -3.33 -16.01 0.41
C LEU A 169 -3.44 -17.25 -0.49
N MET A 170 -2.31 -17.80 -0.94
CA MET A 170 -2.30 -19.02 -1.76
C MET A 170 -2.37 -20.32 -0.96
N GLY A 171 -2.26 -20.23 0.36
CA GLY A 171 -2.36 -21.34 1.28
C GLY A 171 -3.79 -21.84 1.49
N ARG A 172 -3.97 -22.67 2.52
CA ARG A 172 -5.29 -23.20 2.93
C ARG A 172 -5.75 -22.64 4.28
N GLY A 173 -5.09 -21.58 4.78
CA GLY A 173 -5.36 -20.99 6.10
C GLY A 173 -6.70 -20.28 6.21
N TRP A 174 -7.37 -20.03 5.08
CA TRP A 174 -8.63 -19.32 5.04
C TRP A 174 -9.70 -20.05 4.20
N THR A 175 -10.95 -19.71 4.48
CA THR A 175 -12.16 -20.09 3.75
C THR A 175 -13.05 -18.88 3.51
N VAL A 176 -14.05 -19.05 2.66
CA VAL A 176 -15.10 -18.06 2.39
C VAL A 176 -16.16 -18.14 3.48
N ALA A 177 -16.65 -16.99 3.95
CA ALA A 177 -17.84 -16.93 4.79
C ALA A 177 -19.09 -17.48 4.06
N GLY A 178 -19.95 -18.21 4.77
CA GLY A 178 -21.11 -18.87 4.17
C GLY A 178 -22.20 -17.91 3.65
N ASP A 179 -22.15 -16.66 4.10
CA ASP A 179 -23.04 -15.55 3.77
C ASP A 179 -22.40 -14.52 2.83
N GLU A 180 -21.31 -14.89 2.14
CA GLU A 180 -20.67 -14.04 1.13
C GLU A 180 -21.71 -13.57 0.08
N PRO A 181 -21.77 -12.26 -0.22
CA PRO A 181 -22.80 -11.70 -1.10
C PRO A 181 -22.53 -11.92 -2.59
N LEU A 182 -21.27 -12.14 -2.98
CA LEU A 182 -20.87 -12.34 -4.37
C LEU A 182 -20.44 -13.79 -4.56
N ASP A 183 -21.09 -14.52 -5.45
CA ASP A 183 -20.71 -15.91 -5.75
C ASP A 183 -19.27 -15.97 -6.31
N GLY A 184 -18.34 -16.47 -5.49
CA GLY A 184 -16.93 -16.58 -5.82
C GLY A 184 -16.15 -15.25 -5.75
N GLY A 185 -16.73 -14.20 -5.18
CA GLY A 185 -16.12 -12.86 -5.10
C GLY A 185 -14.75 -12.87 -4.43
N LEU A 186 -14.63 -13.55 -3.29
CA LEU A 186 -13.44 -13.60 -2.46
C LEU A 186 -12.32 -14.34 -3.19
N ARG A 187 -12.65 -15.41 -3.91
CA ARG A 187 -11.68 -16.15 -4.73
C ARG A 187 -11.18 -15.31 -5.91
N ASP A 188 -12.06 -14.53 -6.55
CA ASP A 188 -11.64 -13.63 -7.63
C ASP A 188 -10.81 -12.46 -7.08
N ALA A 189 -11.19 -11.88 -5.95
CA ALA A 189 -10.42 -10.87 -5.22
C ALA A 189 -9.00 -11.37 -4.91
N VAL A 190 -8.88 -12.53 -4.26
CA VAL A 190 -7.58 -13.13 -3.94
C VAL A 190 -6.75 -13.41 -5.18
N LYS A 191 -7.36 -13.90 -6.27
CA LYS A 191 -6.67 -14.13 -7.54
C LYS A 191 -6.08 -12.83 -8.11
N HIS A 192 -6.83 -11.73 -8.07
CA HIS A 192 -6.36 -10.45 -8.59
C HIS A 192 -5.24 -9.85 -7.73
N LEU A 193 -5.41 -9.86 -6.40
CA LEU A 193 -4.37 -9.41 -5.47
C LEU A 193 -3.10 -10.27 -5.57
N ALA A 194 -3.23 -11.59 -5.62
CA ALA A 194 -2.09 -12.51 -5.71
C ALA A 194 -1.26 -12.32 -6.99
N ALA A 195 -1.88 -11.90 -8.10
CA ALA A 195 -1.18 -11.57 -9.33
C ALA A 195 -0.31 -10.31 -9.17
N MET A 196 -0.85 -9.27 -8.52
CA MET A 196 -0.11 -8.04 -8.21
C MET A 196 1.04 -8.30 -7.23
N LEU A 197 0.79 -9.05 -6.16
CA LEU A 197 1.82 -9.46 -5.18
C LEU A 197 2.95 -10.24 -5.84
N ARG A 198 2.63 -11.20 -6.73
CA ARG A 198 3.63 -11.95 -7.49
C ARG A 198 4.46 -11.05 -8.40
N GLY A 199 3.86 -10.00 -8.97
CA GLY A 199 4.59 -9.05 -9.79
C GLY A 199 5.54 -8.15 -9.00
N ALA A 200 5.13 -7.74 -7.80
CA ALA A 200 5.98 -7.02 -6.86
C ALA A 200 7.13 -7.89 -6.33
N GLU A 201 6.85 -9.13 -5.91
CA GLU A 201 7.86 -10.10 -5.46
C GLU A 201 8.92 -10.35 -6.55
N ARG A 202 8.52 -10.55 -7.82
CA ARG A 202 9.46 -10.72 -8.94
C ARG A 202 10.39 -9.53 -9.17
N ARG A 203 10.00 -8.35 -8.69
CA ARG A 203 10.77 -7.10 -8.81
C ARG A 203 11.53 -6.76 -7.52
N GLY A 204 11.31 -7.50 -6.44
CA GLY A 204 11.92 -7.22 -5.14
C GLY A 204 11.45 -5.92 -4.51
N VAL A 205 10.21 -5.48 -4.80
CA VAL A 205 9.64 -4.22 -4.31
C VAL A 205 8.51 -4.46 -3.32
N GLY A 206 8.32 -3.50 -2.42
CA GLY A 206 7.12 -3.42 -1.58
C GLY A 206 5.92 -2.88 -2.35
N LEU A 207 4.80 -2.72 -1.66
CA LEU A 207 3.56 -2.14 -2.22
C LEU A 207 2.97 -1.09 -1.29
N LEU A 208 2.52 0.02 -1.87
CA LEU A 208 1.76 1.08 -1.21
C LEU A 208 0.33 1.09 -1.73
N HIS A 209 -0.63 0.97 -0.82
CA HIS A 209 -2.05 1.13 -1.12
C HIS A 209 -2.43 2.60 -1.06
N ARG A 210 -3.02 3.08 -2.15
CA ARG A 210 -3.59 4.42 -2.22
C ARG A 210 -4.93 4.42 -2.95
N SER A 211 -5.80 5.36 -2.63
CA SER A 211 -7.06 5.58 -3.34
C SER A 211 -7.12 6.98 -3.97
N HIS A 212 -8.09 7.15 -4.86
CA HIS A 212 -8.39 8.40 -5.55
C HIS A 212 -9.82 8.83 -5.18
N ALA A 213 -9.94 10.03 -4.60
CA ALA A 213 -11.22 10.70 -4.36
C ALA A 213 -11.81 11.31 -5.64
#